data_AF-A0A2E2V542-F1
#
_entry.id   AF-A0A2E2V542-F1
#
_cell.length_a   1.000
_cell.length_b   1.000
_cell.length_c   1.000
_cell.angle_alpha   90.00
_cell.angle_beta   90.00
_cell.angle_gamma   90.00
#
_symmetry.space_group_name_H-M   'P 1'
#
loop_
_entity.id
_entity.type
_entity.pdbx_description
1 polymer ?
#
loop_
_entity_poly.entity_id
_entity_poly.type
_entity_poly.pdbx_seq_one_letter_code
_entity_poly.pdbx_strand_id
1 'polypeptide(L)'
;MPVYEYRCNKCQQISSFLVKTYGGSPNSGCHSCQSNELERIISAVAYLRSEADKLSQLDPKYGKIVDQALSKAPLDTSPDHYVNKMVPFSKAKESGDPYFKE
;
A
#
# COMPACT_ATOMS: atom_id res chain seq x y z
N MET A 1 25.66 -0.57 10.65
CA MET A 1 26.05 -1.93 10.22
C MET A 1 25.11 -2.38 9.12
N PRO A 2 25.55 -2.45 7.86
CA PRO A 2 24.66 -2.90 6.80
C PRO A 2 24.44 -4.42 6.88
N VAL A 3 23.17 -4.82 6.83
CA VAL A 3 22.76 -6.21 6.64
C VAL A 3 22.44 -6.36 5.15
N TYR A 4 23.05 -7.35 4.50
CA TYR A 4 22.83 -7.64 3.10
C TYR A 4 22.26 -9.04 2.93
N GLU A 5 21.39 -9.21 1.93
CA GLU A 5 20.85 -10.51 1.55
C GLU A 5 21.65 -11.11 0.41
N TYR A 6 21.90 -12.41 0.51
CA TYR A 6 22.60 -13.18 -0.50
C TYR A 6 21.80 -14.43 -0.85
N ARG A 7 21.75 -14.74 -2.14
CA ARG A 7 21.17 -15.96 -2.69
C ARG A 7 22.29 -16.92 -3.09
N CYS A 8 22.20 -18.17 -2.67
CA CYS A 8 23.14 -19.20 -3.12
C CYS A 8 22.77 -19.70 -4.53
N ASN A 9 23.75 -19.76 -5.43
CA ASN A 9 23.52 -20.24 -6.80
C ASN A 9 23.22 -21.75 -6.87
N LYS A 10 23.62 -22.54 -5.87
CA LYS A 10 23.40 -24.00 -5.84
C LYS A 10 22.05 -24.40 -5.27
N CYS A 11 21.68 -23.90 -4.09
CA CYS A 11 20.45 -24.31 -3.40
C CYS A 11 19.35 -23.24 -3.43
N GLN A 12 19.61 -22.06 -4.01
CA GLN A 12 18.67 -20.93 -4.14
C GLN A 12 18.13 -20.38 -2.81
N GLN A 13 18.67 -20.82 -1.67
CA GLN A 13 18.31 -20.31 -0.36
C GLN A 13 18.85 -18.89 -0.16
N ILE A 14 18.03 -18.06 0.49
CA ILE A 14 18.37 -16.69 0.83
C ILE A 14 18.86 -16.65 2.28
N SER A 15 20.00 -16.01 2.49
CA SER A 15 20.63 -15.84 3.80
C SER A 15 21.05 -14.38 3.99
N SER A 16 20.80 -13.84 5.18
CA SER A 16 21.19 -12.48 5.56
C SER A 16 22.54 -12.49 6.28
N PHE A 17 23.47 -11.66 5.81
CA PHE A 17 24.80 -11.52 6.39
C PHE A 17 25.05 -10.09 6.86
N LEU A 18 25.65 -9.98 8.04
CA LEU A 18 26.17 -8.72 8.53
C LEU A 18 27.58 -8.53 7.98
N VAL A 19 27.76 -7.52 7.13
CA VAL A 19 29.05 -7.21 6.51
C VAL A 19 29.61 -5.93 7.11
N LYS A 20 30.86 -5.99 7.59
CA LYS A 20 31.49 -4.86 8.30
C LYS A 20 31.83 -3.69 7.38
N THR A 21 32.11 -3.96 6.10
CA THR A 21 32.52 -2.97 5.10
C THR A 21 31.63 -3.02 3.86
N TYR A 22 31.44 -1.87 3.22
CA TYR A 22 30.77 -1.81 1.93
C TYR A 22 31.65 -2.51 0.88
N GLY A 23 31.13 -3.58 0.26
CA GLY A 23 31.88 -4.41 -0.69
C GLY A 23 32.60 -5.62 -0.08
N GLY A 24 32.49 -5.85 1.23
CA GLY A 24 33.00 -7.07 1.85
C GLY A 24 32.22 -8.32 1.41
N SER A 25 32.93 -9.44 1.26
CA SER A 25 32.31 -10.76 1.11
C SER A 25 31.82 -11.27 2.48
N PRO A 26 30.71 -12.03 2.54
CA PRO A 26 30.33 -12.72 3.76
C PRO A 26 31.43 -13.69 4.18
N ASN A 27 31.76 -13.73 5.47
CA ASN A 27 32.83 -14.58 6.02
C ASN A 27 32.49 -16.09 5.99
N SER A 28 31.24 -16.44 5.72
CA SER A 28 30.74 -17.82 5.71
C SER A 28 29.96 -18.09 4.44
N GLY A 29 30.11 -19.31 3.90
CA GLY A 29 29.29 -19.82 2.80
C GLY A 29 27.80 -19.95 3.17
N CYS A 30 27.00 -20.43 2.22
CA CYS A 30 25.57 -20.64 2.42
C CYS A 30 25.26 -21.47 3.67
N HIS A 31 24.29 -21.06 4.49
CA HIS A 31 23.87 -21.79 5.70
C HIS A 31 23.31 -23.19 5.42
N SER A 32 22.82 -23.45 4.22
CA SER A 32 22.21 -24.74 3.85
C SER A 32 23.22 -25.70 3.23
N CYS A 33 23.97 -25.26 2.21
CA CYS A 33 24.84 -26.14 1.42
C CYS A 33 26.34 -25.84 1.56
N GLN A 34 26.72 -24.85 2.39
CA GLN A 34 28.11 -24.44 2.65
C GLN A 34 28.90 -24.02 1.40
N SER A 35 28.22 -23.79 0.27
CA SER A 35 28.85 -23.29 -0.94
C SER A 35 29.26 -21.83 -0.79
N ASN A 36 30.39 -21.48 -1.40
CA ASN A 36 30.89 -20.10 -1.50
C ASN A 36 30.29 -19.32 -2.69
N GLU A 37 29.43 -19.95 -3.50
CA GLU A 37 28.77 -19.31 -4.64
C GLU A 37 27.52 -18.54 -4.16
N LEU A 38 27.77 -17.35 -3.62
CA LEU A 38 26.76 -16.43 -3.10
C LEU A 38 26.67 -15.18 -3.98
N GLU A 39 25.46 -14.85 -4.42
CA GLU A 39 25.15 -13.63 -5.17
C GLU A 39 24.40 -12.65 -4.27
N ARG A 40 24.83 -11.39 -4.23
CA ARG A 40 24.14 -10.35 -3.45
C ARG A 40 22.85 -9.98 -4.16
N ILE A 41 21.73 -9.99 -3.42
CA ILE A 41 20.42 -9.61 -3.95
C ILE A 41 19.85 -8.40 -3.19
N ILE A 42 18.91 -7.73 -3.84
CA ILE A 42 18.09 -6.69 -3.22
C ILE A 42 16.80 -7.37 -2.75
N SER A 43 16.42 -7.13 -1.51
CA SER A 43 15.20 -7.68 -0.93
C SER A 43 13.97 -7.20 -1.71
N ALA A 44 12.92 -8.03 -1.73
CA ALA A 44 11.66 -7.62 -2.30
C ALA A 44 11.09 -6.45 -1.49
N VAL A 45 10.80 -5.33 -2.15
CA VAL A 45 10.16 -4.18 -1.52
C VAL A 45 8.65 -4.31 -1.67
N ALA A 46 7.91 -4.23 -0.56
CA ALA A 46 6.47 -4.11 -0.60
C ALA A 46 6.08 -2.63 -0.74
N TYR A 47 5.46 -2.26 -1.86
CA TYR A 47 4.87 -0.93 -2.03
C TYR A 47 3.48 -0.91 -1.38
N LEU A 48 3.27 -0.04 -0.39
CA LEU A 48 1.94 0.22 0.15
C LEU A 48 1.14 1.02 -0.86
N ARG A 49 0.12 0.38 -1.45
CA ARG A 49 -0.83 1.05 -2.33
C ARG A 49 -1.81 1.91 -1.51
N SER A 50 -2.13 3.08 -2.03
CA SER A 50 -3.22 3.90 -1.49
C SER A 50 -4.54 3.14 -1.58
N GLU A 51 -5.53 3.53 -0.78
CA GLU A 51 -6.87 2.93 -0.86
C GLU A 51 -7.52 3.19 -2.23
N ALA A 52 -7.29 4.37 -2.80
CA ALA A 52 -7.74 4.73 -4.14
C ALA A 52 -7.16 3.80 -5.22
N ASP A 53 -5.86 3.49 -5.16
CA ASP A 53 -5.23 2.55 -6.11
C ASP A 53 -5.83 1.15 -5.99
N LYS A 54 -6.11 0.70 -4.77
CA LYS A 54 -6.75 -0.61 -4.54
C LYS A 54 -8.15 -0.66 -5.14
N LEU A 55 -8.95 0.40 -4.92
CA LEU A 55 -10.30 0.53 -5.48
C LEU A 55 -10.28 0.54 -7.02
N SER A 56 -9.33 1.23 -7.65
CA SER A 56 -9.22 1.29 -9.11
C SER A 56 -8.92 -0.04 -9.81
N GLN A 57 -8.34 -1.01 -9.08
CA GLN A 57 -8.00 -2.33 -9.61
C GLN A 57 -9.15 -3.33 -9.51
N LEU A 58 -10.18 -3.02 -8.73
CA LEU A 58 -11.37 -3.85 -8.66
C LEU A 58 -12.09 -3.86 -10.00
N ASP A 59 -12.70 -4.99 -10.35
CA ASP A 59 -13.44 -5.12 -11.60
C ASP A 59 -14.58 -4.07 -11.63
N PRO A 60 -14.62 -3.18 -12.65
CA PRO A 60 -15.64 -2.14 -12.77
C PRO A 60 -17.06 -2.71 -12.84
N LYS A 61 -17.23 -3.99 -13.14
CA LYS A 61 -18.51 -4.69 -13.09
C LYS A 61 -19.20 -4.56 -11.73
N TYR A 62 -18.46 -4.72 -10.63
CA TYR A 62 -19.06 -4.67 -9.29
C TYR A 62 -19.53 -3.28 -8.92
N GLY A 63 -18.77 -2.24 -9.29
CA GLY A 63 -19.20 -0.84 -9.14
C GLY A 63 -20.54 -0.59 -9.84
N LYS A 64 -20.66 -1.01 -11.11
CA LYS A 64 -21.92 -0.86 -11.89
C LYS A 64 -23.11 -1.58 -11.25
N ILE A 65 -22.91 -2.77 -10.69
CA ILE A 65 -23.98 -3.52 -10.03
C ILE A 65 -24.45 -2.76 -8.78
N VAL A 66 -23.51 -2.27 -7.97
CA VAL A 66 -23.81 -1.48 -6.77
C VAL A 66 -24.52 -0.18 -7.15
N ASP A 67 -24.01 0.56 -8.12
CA ASP A 67 -24.62 1.81 -8.61
C ASP A 67 -26.05 1.57 -9.13
N GLN A 68 -26.25 0.48 -9.88
CA GLN A 68 -27.58 0.11 -10.36
C GLN A 68 -28.53 -0.26 -9.23
N ALA A 69 -28.06 -1.00 -8.22
CA ALA A 69 -28.87 -1.34 -7.04
C ALA A 69 -29.22 -0.08 -6.24
N LEU A 70 -28.26 0.82 -6.01
CA LEU A 70 -28.46 2.10 -5.34
C LEU A 70 -29.46 2.99 -6.08
N SER A 71 -29.39 3.03 -7.43
CA SER A 71 -30.32 3.84 -8.24
C SER A 71 -31.79 3.41 -8.12
N LYS A 72 -32.03 2.13 -7.78
CA LYS A 72 -33.37 1.55 -7.60
C LYS A 72 -33.83 1.57 -6.15
N ALA A 73 -32.93 1.84 -5.21
CA ALA A 73 -33.23 1.83 -3.79
C ALA A 73 -34.00 3.09 -3.38
N PRO A 74 -34.78 3.04 -2.27
CA PRO A 74 -35.37 4.22 -1.68
C PRO A 74 -34.31 5.26 -1.32
N LEU A 75 -34.67 6.55 -1.40
CA LEU A 75 -33.74 7.67 -1.24
C LEU A 75 -32.99 7.65 0.10
N ASP A 76 -33.64 7.16 1.16
CA ASP A 76 -33.08 7.04 2.52
C ASP A 76 -31.92 6.02 2.63
N THR A 77 -31.73 5.15 1.63
CA THR A 77 -30.65 4.15 1.61
C THR A 77 -29.33 4.73 1.09
N SER A 78 -29.37 5.86 0.39
CA SER A 78 -28.16 6.48 -0.15
C SER A 78 -27.29 7.06 0.99
N PRO A 79 -25.97 6.82 0.98
CA PRO A 79 -25.07 7.38 2.01
C PRO A 79 -25.13 8.92 2.08
N ASP A 80 -25.36 9.55 0.93
CA ASP A 80 -25.37 11.01 0.79
C ASP A 80 -26.76 11.63 0.97
N HIS A 81 -27.77 10.85 1.39
CA HIS A 81 -29.16 11.32 1.49
C HIS A 81 -29.28 12.62 2.30
N TYR A 82 -28.63 12.67 3.47
CA TYR A 82 -28.65 13.85 4.33
C TYR A 82 -27.77 14.97 3.79
N VAL A 83 -26.59 14.63 3.24
CA VAL A 83 -25.65 15.61 2.67
C VAL A 83 -26.31 16.38 1.52
N ASN A 84 -27.04 15.69 0.65
CA ASN A 84 -27.74 16.30 -0.48
C ASN A 84 -28.89 17.23 -0.06
N LYS A 85 -29.45 17.04 1.15
CA LYS A 85 -30.49 17.92 1.72
C LYS A 85 -29.90 19.11 2.48
N MET A 86 -28.61 19.09 2.80
CA MET A 86 -27.97 20.21 3.49
C MET A 86 -27.78 21.40 2.55
N VAL A 87 -27.81 22.60 3.12
CA VAL A 87 -27.45 23.82 2.39
C VAL A 87 -25.92 23.89 2.32
N PRO A 88 -25.32 24.01 1.12
CA PRO A 88 -23.88 24.16 1.03
C PRO A 88 -23.45 25.45 1.73
N PHE A 89 -22.28 25.41 2.38
CA PHE A 89 -21.76 26.56 3.14
C PHE A 89 -21.68 27.85 2.32
N SER A 90 -21.44 27.76 1.02
CA SER A 90 -21.43 28.91 0.09
C SER A 90 -22.78 29.61 -0.07
N LYS A 91 -23.90 28.92 0.21
CA LYS A 91 -25.26 29.45 0.15
C LYS A 91 -25.91 29.55 1.52
N ALA A 92 -25.15 29.35 2.60
CA ALA A 92 -25.66 29.47 3.95
C ALA A 92 -26.12 30.92 4.22
N LYS A 93 -27.25 31.05 4.91
CA LYS A 93 -27.87 32.36 5.20
C LYS A 93 -26.99 33.23 6.11
N GLU A 94 -26.19 32.60 6.96
CA GLU A 94 -25.25 33.25 7.86
C GLU A 94 -23.85 32.68 7.59
N SER A 95 -22.93 33.53 7.13
CA SER A 95 -21.51 33.21 7.12
C SER A 95 -20.94 33.56 8.48
N GLY A 96 -20.84 32.58 9.37
CA GLY A 96 -20.08 32.73 10.60
C GLY A 96 -18.59 32.87 10.29
N ASP A 97 -17.85 33.60 11.11
CA ASP A 97 -16.40 33.54 11.09
C ASP A 97 -15.97 32.08 11.34
N PRO A 98 -14.96 31.57 10.60
CA PRO A 98 -14.41 30.26 10.88
C PRO A 98 -13.97 30.18 12.35
N TYR A 99 -14.42 29.13 13.04
CA TYR A 99 -14.12 28.92 14.46
C TYR A 99 -12.62 28.82 14.74
N PHE A 100 -11.86 28.35 13.76
CA PHE A 100 -10.40 28.36 13.80
C PHE A 100 -9.90 29.70 13.25
N LYS A 101 -9.57 30.61 14.18
CA LYS A 101 -8.71 31.77 13.90
C LYS A 101 -7.27 31.31 14.17
N GLU A 102 -6.35 31.67 13.27
CA GLU A 102 -4.91 31.32 13.34
C GLU A 102 -4.31 31.53 14.74
#